data_AF-A0A8B7USP8-F1
#
_entry.id   AF-A0A8B7USP8-F1
#
_cell.length_a   1.000
_cell.length_b   1.000
_cell.length_c   1.000
_cell.angle_alpha   90.00
_cell.angle_beta   90.00
_cell.angle_gamma   90.00
#
_symmetry.space_group_name_H-M   'P 1'
#
loop_
_entity.id
_entity.type
_entity.pdbx_description
1 polymer ?
#
loop_
_entity_poly.entity_id
_entity_poly.type
_entity_poly.pdbx_seq_one_letter_code
_entity_poly.pdbx_strand_id
1 'polypeptide(L)'
;MAMEKEKYVDELRKALVSGAGPVDTYKFNFLKESGHFSFEKCLKDVSFRLGSFNLEKVASPAEVIRELICYCLDTVTEHQAKNEHLQKENERLLRDWKDAQGRFEKCVSAKETLETDLYERFILVLNEKKTKIRNLHKLLNEVQELEKNTEHDRETTTYSEITADQDAIYDESTDKETRNMSGPSVLTPAPLSKEDYIISSPDVTDIAPSRKRRQRMLKNLGTEPKMVPQEQQLQKKEQ
;
A
#
# COMPACT_ATOMS: atom_id res chain seq x y z
N MET A 1 -44.85 -4.49 27.26
CA MET A 1 -43.40 -4.57 27.54
C MET A 1 -42.83 -3.17 27.49
N ALA A 2 -42.01 -2.78 28.47
CA ALA A 2 -41.31 -1.49 28.46
C ALA A 2 -39.97 -1.60 27.71
N MET A 3 -40.01 -2.11 26.47
CA MET A 3 -38.84 -2.26 25.60
C MET A 3 -39.10 -1.46 24.32
N GLU A 4 -38.06 -0.78 23.84
CA GLU A 4 -38.08 -0.12 22.53
C GLU A 4 -38.40 -1.13 21.43
N LYS A 5 -39.17 -0.71 20.42
CA LYS A 5 -39.74 -1.61 19.41
C LYS A 5 -38.64 -2.34 18.64
N GLU A 6 -37.61 -1.63 18.23
CA GLU A 6 -36.48 -2.14 17.44
C GLU A 6 -35.74 -3.21 18.24
N LYS A 7 -35.42 -2.90 19.51
CA LYS A 7 -34.80 -3.86 20.43
C LYS A 7 -35.68 -5.11 20.63
N TYR A 8 -36.99 -4.92 20.75
CA TYR A 8 -37.90 -6.05 20.88
C TYR A 8 -37.94 -6.92 19.60
N VAL A 9 -37.97 -6.31 18.42
CA VAL A 9 -37.91 -7.04 17.14
C VAL A 9 -36.60 -7.81 16.99
N ASP A 10 -35.48 -7.24 17.40
CA ASP A 10 -34.19 -7.93 17.38
C ASP A 10 -34.18 -9.14 18.32
N GLU A 11 -34.75 -9.02 19.51
CA GLU A 11 -34.93 -10.14 20.43
C GLU A 11 -35.84 -11.23 19.84
N LEU A 12 -36.90 -10.86 19.11
CA LEU A 12 -37.72 -11.83 18.37
C LEU A 12 -36.94 -12.54 17.26
N ARG A 13 -36.11 -11.82 16.49
CA ARG A 13 -35.28 -12.41 15.42
C ARG A 13 -34.28 -13.41 15.98
N LYS A 14 -33.61 -13.09 17.09
CA LYS A 14 -32.68 -14.00 17.78
C LYS A 14 -33.40 -15.25 18.29
N ALA A 15 -34.57 -15.09 18.90
CA ALA A 15 -35.31 -16.21 19.48
C ALA A 15 -35.93 -17.14 18.42
N LEU A 16 -36.45 -16.60 17.31
CA LEU A 16 -37.31 -17.36 16.40
C LEU A 16 -36.68 -17.67 15.02
N VAL A 17 -35.62 -16.97 14.60
CA VAL A 17 -35.10 -17.07 13.22
C VAL A 17 -33.60 -17.38 13.18
N SER A 18 -32.77 -16.52 13.74
CA SER A 18 -31.32 -16.53 13.51
C SER A 18 -30.54 -17.47 14.44
N GLY A 19 -31.23 -18.09 15.40
CA GLY A 19 -30.61 -18.81 16.49
C GLY A 19 -30.02 -17.85 17.52
N ALA A 20 -30.00 -18.29 18.78
CA ALA A 20 -29.39 -17.51 19.84
C ALA A 20 -27.87 -17.50 19.67
N GLY A 21 -27.24 -16.33 19.83
CA GLY A 21 -25.80 -16.28 19.99
C GLY A 21 -25.36 -17.05 21.24
N PRO A 22 -24.06 -17.35 21.41
CA PRO A 22 -23.56 -18.19 22.51
C PRO A 22 -23.88 -17.64 23.93
N VAL A 23 -24.31 -16.39 24.04
CA VAL A 23 -24.63 -15.70 25.29
C VAL A 23 -26.13 -15.69 25.60
N ASP A 24 -26.99 -15.74 24.57
CA ASP A 24 -28.43 -15.66 24.75
C ASP A 24 -29.00 -17.08 24.88
N THR A 25 -29.89 -17.31 25.84
CA THR A 25 -30.57 -18.60 26.03
C THR A 25 -32.08 -18.36 26.06
N TYR A 26 -32.83 -19.10 25.27
CA TYR A 26 -34.29 -19.00 25.20
C TYR A 26 -34.93 -20.34 25.56
N LYS A 27 -36.05 -20.27 26.28
CA LYS A 27 -36.89 -21.45 26.60
C LYS A 27 -38.20 -21.33 25.83
N PHE A 28 -38.64 -22.44 25.24
CA PHE A 28 -39.87 -22.51 24.45
C PHE A 28 -40.82 -23.50 25.11
N ASN A 29 -42.05 -23.06 25.35
CA ASN A 29 -43.09 -23.84 25.99
C ASN A 29 -44.30 -23.90 25.07
N PHE A 30 -44.79 -25.10 24.77
CA PHE A 30 -46.01 -25.29 23.99
C PHE A 30 -46.98 -26.19 24.72
N LEU A 31 -48.19 -25.69 24.98
CA LEU A 31 -49.27 -26.45 25.58
C LEU A 31 -50.22 -26.95 24.49
N LYS A 32 -50.18 -28.25 24.21
CA LYS A 32 -50.92 -28.89 23.10
C LYS A 32 -52.44 -28.77 23.23
N GLU A 33 -52.96 -28.75 24.45
CA GLU A 33 -54.40 -28.73 24.75
C GLU A 33 -55.03 -27.38 24.40
N SER A 34 -54.35 -26.28 24.72
CA SER A 34 -54.83 -24.91 24.49
C SER A 34 -54.25 -24.27 23.23
N GLY A 35 -53.27 -24.91 22.58
CA GLY A 35 -52.51 -24.31 21.48
C GLY A 35 -51.63 -23.12 21.92
N HIS A 36 -51.47 -22.90 23.22
CA HIS A 36 -50.71 -21.77 23.74
C HIS A 36 -49.21 -22.03 23.63
N PHE A 37 -48.53 -21.25 22.79
CA PHE A 37 -47.09 -21.20 22.66
C PHE A 37 -46.55 -19.97 23.40
N SER A 38 -45.50 -20.14 24.18
CA SER A 38 -44.80 -19.03 24.83
C SER A 38 -43.31 -19.27 24.86
N PHE A 39 -42.54 -18.19 24.87
CA PHE A 39 -41.09 -18.26 24.94
C PHE A 39 -40.53 -17.19 25.87
N GLU A 40 -39.47 -17.57 26.55
CA GLU A 40 -38.84 -16.79 27.61
C GLU A 40 -37.37 -16.57 27.28
N LYS A 41 -36.88 -15.37 27.57
CA LYS A 41 -35.45 -15.11 27.59
C LYS A 41 -34.91 -15.48 28.96
N CYS A 42 -33.90 -16.35 28.98
CA CYS A 42 -33.18 -16.73 30.18
C CYS A 42 -31.96 -15.83 30.32
N LEU A 43 -31.91 -15.10 31.43
CA LEU A 43 -30.69 -14.51 31.97
C LEU A 43 -30.15 -15.44 33.06
N LYS A 44 -28.99 -15.11 33.65
CA LYS A 44 -28.25 -15.99 34.57
C LYS A 44 -29.16 -16.69 35.60
N ASP A 45 -29.89 -15.92 36.40
CA ASP A 45 -30.70 -16.45 37.50
C ASP A 45 -32.20 -16.18 37.36
N VAL A 46 -32.62 -15.54 36.25
CA VAL A 46 -34.00 -15.10 36.03
C VAL A 46 -34.39 -15.36 34.58
N SER A 47 -35.57 -15.93 34.37
CA SER A 47 -36.23 -15.90 33.05
C SER A 47 -37.40 -14.94 33.06
N PHE A 48 -37.64 -14.31 31.92
CA PHE A 48 -38.81 -13.48 31.71
C PHE A 48 -39.46 -13.81 30.37
N ARG A 49 -40.79 -13.74 30.33
CA ARG A 49 -41.57 -14.01 29.12
C ARG A 49 -41.28 -12.95 28.06
N LEU A 50 -40.76 -13.39 26.92
CA LEU A 50 -40.46 -12.54 25.77
C LEU A 50 -41.64 -12.47 24.80
N GLY A 51 -42.45 -13.53 24.71
CA GLY A 51 -43.65 -13.49 23.88
C GLY A 51 -44.52 -14.73 24.04
N SER A 52 -45.72 -14.64 23.48
CA SER A 52 -46.64 -15.77 23.41
C SER A 52 -47.58 -15.62 22.22
N PHE A 53 -47.96 -16.75 21.64
CA PHE A 53 -48.89 -16.87 20.52
C PHE A 53 -49.91 -17.96 20.84
N ASN A 54 -51.15 -17.78 20.40
CA ASN A 54 -52.13 -18.87 20.38
C ASN A 54 -52.11 -19.46 18.98
N LEU A 55 -51.66 -20.71 18.87
CA LEU A 55 -51.51 -21.41 17.60
C LEU A 55 -52.74 -22.28 17.34
N GLU A 56 -53.32 -22.14 16.16
CA GLU A 56 -54.45 -22.96 15.73
C GLU A 56 -53.97 -24.32 15.21
N LYS A 57 -54.75 -25.36 15.48
CA LYS A 57 -54.44 -26.70 15.00
C LYS A 57 -54.72 -26.80 13.50
N VAL A 58 -53.67 -27.09 12.74
CA VAL A 58 -53.76 -27.31 11.29
C VAL A 58 -54.56 -28.58 10.97
N ALA A 59 -55.48 -28.49 10.01
CA ALA A 59 -56.33 -29.60 9.57
C ALA A 59 -55.56 -30.70 8.82
N SER A 60 -54.60 -30.32 7.97
CA SER A 60 -53.73 -31.24 7.21
C SER A 60 -52.25 -31.01 7.54
N PRO A 61 -51.73 -31.54 8.67
CA PRO A 61 -50.32 -31.40 9.02
C PRO A 61 -49.37 -31.98 7.97
N ALA A 62 -49.81 -33.00 7.24
CA ALA A 62 -49.02 -33.65 6.22
C ALA A 62 -48.73 -32.71 5.02
N GLU A 63 -49.66 -31.82 4.67
CA GLU A 63 -49.44 -30.81 3.62
C GLU A 63 -48.38 -29.79 4.04
N VAL A 64 -48.50 -29.24 5.25
CA VAL A 64 -47.54 -28.27 5.79
C VAL A 64 -46.14 -28.87 5.92
N ILE A 65 -46.04 -30.14 6.37
CA ILE A 65 -44.75 -30.84 6.45
C ILE A 65 -44.15 -31.07 5.05
N ARG A 66 -44.98 -31.44 4.06
CA ARG A 66 -44.51 -31.60 2.67
C ARG A 66 -43.99 -30.28 2.11
N GLU A 67 -44.74 -29.19 2.29
CA GLU A 67 -44.33 -27.86 1.84
C GLU A 67 -43.02 -27.42 2.51
N LEU A 68 -42.87 -27.63 3.82
CA LEU A 68 -41.63 -27.36 4.54
C LEU A 68 -40.44 -28.15 3.97
N ILE A 69 -40.64 -29.44 3.67
CA ILE A 69 -39.58 -30.29 3.08
C ILE A 69 -39.24 -29.81 1.66
N CYS A 70 -40.24 -29.50 0.84
CA CYS A 70 -40.02 -28.94 -0.50
C CYS A 70 -39.21 -27.64 -0.45
N TYR A 71 -39.58 -26.70 0.43
CA TYR A 71 -38.83 -25.47 0.63
C TYR A 71 -37.37 -25.72 1.02
N CYS A 72 -37.12 -26.67 1.93
CA CYS A 72 -35.76 -27.07 2.31
C CYS A 72 -34.97 -27.65 1.14
N LEU A 73 -35.58 -28.52 0.33
CA LEU A 73 -34.94 -29.11 -0.85
C LEU A 73 -34.60 -28.04 -1.88
N ASP A 74 -35.54 -27.15 -2.19
CA ASP A 74 -35.31 -26.03 -3.12
C ASP A 74 -34.17 -25.14 -2.62
N THR A 75 -34.17 -24.78 -1.33
CA THR A 75 -33.10 -23.99 -0.71
C THR A 75 -31.73 -24.66 -0.83
N VAL A 76 -31.66 -25.99 -0.59
CA VAL A 76 -30.41 -26.76 -0.73
C VAL A 76 -29.93 -26.75 -2.18
N THR A 77 -30.83 -26.96 -3.15
CA THR A 77 -30.45 -26.94 -4.57
C THR A 77 -29.95 -25.57 -5.01
N GLU A 78 -30.60 -24.48 -4.57
CA GLU A 78 -30.17 -23.11 -4.85
C GLU A 78 -28.78 -22.84 -4.24
N HIS A 79 -28.56 -23.23 -2.99
CA HIS A 79 -27.28 -23.07 -2.31
C HIS A 79 -26.17 -23.89 -2.98
N GLN A 80 -26.48 -25.10 -3.43
CA GLN A 80 -25.54 -25.93 -4.18
C GLN A 80 -25.15 -25.26 -5.49
N ALA A 81 -26.12 -24.76 -6.27
CA ALA A 81 -25.86 -24.06 -7.51
C ALA A 81 -25.01 -22.80 -7.30
N LYS A 82 -25.29 -22.01 -6.25
CA LYS A 82 -24.48 -20.85 -5.86
C LYS A 82 -23.05 -21.26 -5.50
N ASN A 83 -22.88 -22.34 -4.74
CA ASN A 83 -21.58 -22.81 -4.32
C ASN A 83 -20.75 -23.30 -5.51
N GLU A 84 -21.34 -24.08 -6.43
CA GLU A 84 -20.68 -24.52 -7.66
C GLU A 84 -20.29 -23.34 -8.55
N HIS A 85 -21.15 -22.32 -8.64
CA HIS A 85 -20.83 -21.10 -9.37
C HIS A 85 -19.65 -20.34 -8.74
N LEU A 86 -19.67 -20.13 -7.42
CA LEU A 86 -18.57 -19.48 -6.70
C LEU A 86 -17.27 -20.27 -6.79
N GLN A 87 -17.32 -21.60 -6.79
CA GLN A 87 -16.17 -22.46 -6.98
C GLN A 87 -15.52 -22.25 -8.36
N LYS A 88 -16.33 -22.18 -9.43
CA LYS A 88 -15.85 -21.90 -10.79
C LYS A 88 -15.21 -20.51 -10.90
N GLU A 89 -15.82 -19.52 -10.27
CA GLU A 89 -15.28 -18.15 -10.23
C GLU A 89 -13.96 -18.08 -9.46
N ASN A 90 -13.85 -18.78 -8.33
CA ASN A 90 -12.61 -18.87 -7.57
C ASN A 90 -11.49 -19.52 -8.40
N GLU A 91 -11.78 -20.63 -9.07
CA GLU A 91 -10.82 -21.28 -9.97
C GLU A 91 -10.42 -20.39 -11.14
N ARG A 92 -11.35 -19.62 -11.71
CA ARG A 92 -11.06 -18.64 -12.76
C ARG A 92 -10.11 -17.57 -12.23
N LEU A 93 -10.44 -16.93 -11.13
CA LEU A 93 -9.61 -15.88 -10.51
C LEU A 93 -8.23 -16.39 -10.14
N LEU A 94 -8.12 -17.63 -9.66
CA LEU A 94 -6.84 -18.26 -9.35
C LEU A 94 -5.98 -18.47 -10.61
N ARG A 95 -6.58 -18.85 -11.75
CA ARG A 95 -5.87 -18.95 -13.03
C ARG A 95 -5.40 -17.59 -13.52
N ASP A 96 -6.28 -16.59 -13.47
CA ASP A 96 -5.96 -15.23 -13.93
C ASP A 96 -4.84 -14.61 -13.07
N TRP A 97 -4.88 -14.83 -11.76
CA TRP A 97 -3.83 -14.39 -10.84
C TRP A 97 -2.48 -15.05 -11.18
N LYS A 98 -2.46 -16.36 -11.43
CA LYS A 98 -1.23 -17.08 -11.83
C LYS A 98 -0.68 -16.58 -13.17
N ASP A 99 -1.54 -16.32 -14.15
CA ASP A 99 -1.11 -15.76 -15.44
C ASP A 99 -0.53 -14.35 -15.28
N ALA A 100 -1.21 -13.48 -14.53
CA ALA A 100 -0.72 -12.14 -14.23
C ALA A 100 0.63 -12.16 -13.51
N GLN A 101 0.79 -13.04 -12.51
CA GLN A 101 2.07 -13.24 -11.82
C GLN A 101 3.16 -13.69 -12.80
N GLY A 102 2.89 -14.69 -13.65
CA GLY A 102 3.88 -15.17 -14.62
C GLY A 102 4.29 -14.11 -15.65
N ARG A 103 3.37 -13.25 -16.08
CA ARG A 103 3.67 -12.10 -16.93
C ARG A 103 4.51 -11.05 -16.21
N PHE A 104 4.19 -10.79 -14.93
CA PHE A 104 4.92 -9.85 -14.10
C PHE A 104 6.38 -10.29 -13.91
N GLU A 105 6.60 -11.56 -13.56
CA GLU A 105 7.95 -12.12 -13.41
C GLU A 105 8.77 -11.98 -14.70
N LYS A 106 8.19 -12.31 -15.85
CA LYS A 106 8.85 -12.13 -17.15
C LYS A 106 9.19 -10.67 -17.44
N CYS A 107 8.29 -9.75 -17.11
CA CYS A 107 8.50 -8.32 -17.30
C CYS A 107 9.67 -7.81 -16.44
N VAL A 108 9.72 -8.23 -15.16
CA VAL A 108 10.83 -7.90 -14.25
C VAL A 108 12.14 -8.43 -14.80
N SER A 109 12.22 -9.71 -15.18
CA SER A 109 13.45 -10.29 -15.73
C SER A 109 13.91 -9.61 -17.03
N ALA A 110 12.98 -9.27 -17.92
CA ALA A 110 13.29 -8.56 -19.16
C ALA A 110 13.82 -7.15 -18.87
N LYS A 111 13.20 -6.44 -17.91
CA LYS A 111 13.63 -5.12 -17.46
C LYS A 111 15.04 -5.16 -16.85
N GLU A 112 15.32 -6.12 -15.97
CA GLU A 112 16.64 -6.28 -15.35
C GLU A 112 17.73 -6.62 -16.37
N THR A 113 17.41 -7.48 -17.34
CA THR A 113 18.33 -7.82 -18.43
C THR A 113 18.68 -6.58 -19.27
N LEU A 114 17.66 -5.80 -19.64
CA LEU A 114 17.84 -4.57 -20.41
C LEU A 114 18.63 -3.51 -19.63
N GLU A 115 18.36 -3.35 -18.33
CA GLU A 115 19.12 -2.43 -17.48
C GLU A 115 20.59 -2.81 -17.43
N THR A 116 20.89 -4.10 -17.25
CA THR A 116 22.27 -4.60 -17.21
C THR A 116 23.00 -4.32 -18.52
N ASP A 117 22.39 -4.64 -19.66
CA ASP A 117 22.94 -4.37 -21.01
C ASP A 117 23.17 -2.86 -21.23
N LEU A 118 22.23 -2.01 -20.81
CA LEU A 118 22.39 -0.56 -20.91
C LEU A 118 23.52 -0.04 -20.03
N TYR A 119 23.65 -0.54 -18.79
CA TYR A 119 24.75 -0.17 -17.89
C TYR A 119 26.11 -0.59 -18.46
N GLU A 120 26.21 -1.79 -19.03
CA GLU A 120 27.44 -2.28 -19.68
C GLU A 120 27.85 -1.37 -20.84
N ARG A 121 26.91 -1.02 -21.73
CA ARG A 121 27.17 -0.10 -22.85
C ARG A 121 27.56 1.29 -22.37
N PHE A 122 26.89 1.80 -21.33
CA PHE A 122 27.22 3.09 -20.75
C PHE A 122 28.63 3.13 -20.15
N ILE A 123 29.07 2.04 -19.49
CA ILE A 123 30.44 1.92 -18.97
C ILE A 123 31.47 1.98 -20.09
N LEU A 124 31.22 1.34 -21.24
CA LEU A 124 32.12 1.40 -22.40
C LEU A 124 32.29 2.85 -22.88
N VAL A 125 31.19 3.56 -23.10
CA VAL A 125 31.21 4.97 -23.52
C VAL A 125 31.94 5.85 -22.49
N LEU A 126 31.66 5.67 -21.20
CA LEU A 126 32.35 6.38 -20.14
C LEU A 126 33.86 6.11 -20.14
N ASN A 127 34.27 4.87 -20.37
CA ASN A 127 35.67 4.50 -20.37
C ASN A 127 36.41 5.08 -21.59
N GLU A 128 35.80 5.08 -22.76
CA GLU A 128 36.34 5.77 -23.95
C GLU A 128 36.52 7.27 -23.69
N LYS A 129 35.49 7.93 -23.11
CA LYS A 129 35.56 9.35 -22.76
C LYS A 129 36.65 9.63 -21.72
N LYS A 130 36.76 8.81 -20.66
CA LYS A 130 37.83 8.91 -19.65
C LYS A 130 39.21 8.74 -20.26
N THR A 131 39.39 7.82 -21.21
CA THR A 131 40.67 7.61 -21.90
C THR A 131 41.01 8.79 -22.78
N LYS A 132 40.05 9.35 -23.53
CA LYS A 132 40.28 10.54 -24.35
C LYS A 132 40.67 11.77 -23.50
N ILE A 133 40.00 11.98 -22.37
CA ILE A 133 40.35 13.05 -21.41
C ILE A 133 41.78 12.85 -20.87
N ARG A 134 42.13 11.62 -20.46
CA ARG A 134 43.49 11.31 -19.97
C ARG A 134 44.56 11.59 -21.03
N ASN A 135 44.32 11.22 -22.27
CA ASN A 135 45.25 11.47 -23.37
C ASN A 135 45.42 12.96 -23.67
N LEU A 136 44.32 13.73 -23.68
CA LEU A 136 44.36 15.18 -23.88
C LEU A 136 45.11 15.89 -22.76
N HIS A 137 44.86 15.53 -21.50
CA HIS A 137 45.63 16.08 -20.37
C HIS A 137 47.12 15.73 -20.48
N LYS A 138 47.47 14.51 -20.92
CA LYS A 138 48.86 14.13 -21.14
C LYS A 138 49.52 15.01 -22.22
N LEU A 139 48.86 15.18 -23.37
CA LEU A 139 49.37 16.00 -24.46
C LEU A 139 49.51 17.47 -24.05
N LEU A 140 48.52 18.00 -23.31
CA LEU A 140 48.56 19.37 -22.79
C LEU A 140 49.76 19.58 -21.85
N ASN A 141 50.00 18.64 -20.93
CA ASN A 141 51.16 18.70 -20.04
C ASN A 141 52.47 18.61 -20.81
N GLU A 142 52.59 17.74 -21.82
CA GLU A 142 53.79 17.64 -22.67
C GLU A 142 54.08 18.96 -23.41
N VAL A 143 53.06 19.63 -23.94
CA VAL A 143 53.20 20.95 -24.58
C VAL A 143 53.62 22.00 -23.56
N GLN A 144 53.00 22.02 -22.38
CA GLN A 144 53.33 22.99 -21.33
C GLN A 144 54.77 22.82 -20.81
N GLU A 145 55.25 21.58 -20.68
CA GLU A 145 56.64 21.32 -20.30
C GLU A 145 57.61 21.69 -21.43
N LEU A 146 57.27 21.46 -22.70
CA LEU A 146 58.08 21.92 -23.83
C LEU A 146 58.20 23.45 -23.84
N GLU A 147 57.10 24.16 -23.60
CA GLU A 147 57.03 25.63 -23.54
C GLU A 147 57.94 26.18 -22.43
N LYS A 148 57.83 25.65 -21.20
CA LYS A 148 58.73 25.99 -20.09
C LYS A 148 60.20 25.71 -20.40
N ASN A 149 60.49 24.61 -21.08
CA ASN A 149 61.87 24.28 -21.46
C ASN A 149 62.41 25.22 -22.56
N THR A 150 61.58 25.68 -23.50
CA THR A 150 61.97 26.70 -24.49
C THR A 150 62.08 28.12 -23.92
N GLU A 151 61.32 28.44 -22.86
CA GLU A 151 61.50 29.69 -22.10
C GLU A 151 62.78 29.64 -21.26
N HIS A 152 63.11 28.50 -20.64
CA HIS A 152 64.35 28.35 -19.88
C HIS A 152 65.62 28.37 -20.76
N ASP A 153 65.54 27.93 -22.02
CA ASP A 153 66.63 28.07 -23.01
C ASP A 153 66.80 29.51 -23.51
N ARG A 154 65.79 30.38 -23.33
CA ARG A 154 65.87 31.83 -23.59
C ARG A 154 66.28 32.63 -22.35
N GLU A 155 66.05 32.13 -21.15
CA GLU A 155 66.36 32.80 -19.87
C GLU A 155 67.79 32.59 -19.35
N THR A 156 68.61 31.72 -19.95
CA THR A 156 70.06 31.69 -19.64
C THR A 156 70.83 32.90 -20.19
N THR A 157 70.18 33.78 -20.94
CA THR A 157 70.71 35.10 -21.31
C THR A 157 69.68 36.17 -20.96
N THR A 158 69.56 36.55 -19.69
CA THR A 158 69.55 37.95 -19.21
C THR A 158 69.19 37.94 -17.72
N TYR A 159 70.19 38.19 -16.89
CA TYR A 159 70.02 38.44 -15.47
C TYR A 159 69.83 39.95 -15.25
N SER A 160 68.98 40.29 -14.27
CA SER A 160 68.86 41.57 -13.54
C SER A 160 67.83 42.59 -14.05
N GLU A 161 66.74 42.80 -13.30
CA GLU A 161 66.70 43.85 -12.27
C GLU A 161 65.51 43.67 -11.30
N ILE A 162 65.79 44.01 -10.04
CA ILE A 162 64.95 43.93 -8.84
C ILE A 162 64.20 45.25 -8.66
N THR A 163 62.93 45.24 -8.23
CA THR A 163 62.45 46.15 -7.16
C THR A 163 61.24 45.55 -6.44
N ALA A 164 61.24 45.77 -5.13
CA ALA A 164 60.33 45.25 -4.13
C ALA A 164 59.22 46.25 -3.77
N ASP A 165 58.24 45.73 -3.01
CA ASP A 165 57.36 46.43 -2.05
C ASP A 165 56.20 47.28 -2.62
N GLN A 166 54.96 47.30 -2.09
CA GLN A 166 54.33 46.66 -0.92
C GLN A 166 52.85 47.13 -0.81
N ASP A 167 52.02 46.37 -0.06
CA ASP A 167 50.73 46.74 0.60
C ASP A 167 49.47 46.97 -0.29
N ALA A 168 48.23 46.68 0.10
CA ALA A 168 47.63 46.34 1.39
C ALA A 168 46.35 45.49 1.19
N ILE A 169 46.08 44.64 2.18
CA ILE A 169 44.80 44.00 2.46
C ILE A 169 43.81 45.09 2.93
N TYR A 170 42.61 45.15 2.36
CA TYR A 170 41.50 45.89 2.95
C TYR A 170 40.29 44.96 3.13
N ASP A 171 40.17 44.52 4.37
CA ASP A 171 38.99 43.97 5.03
C ASP A 171 38.11 45.16 5.44
N GLU A 172 36.89 45.24 4.90
CA GLU A 172 35.86 46.05 5.54
C GLU A 172 34.59 45.23 5.73
N SER A 173 34.27 45.12 7.01
CA SER A 173 33.32 44.28 7.66
C SER A 173 32.25 45.19 8.26
N THR A 174 30.99 44.75 8.15
CA THR A 174 29.82 45.20 8.95
C THR A 174 29.27 46.58 8.52
N ASP A 175 27.97 46.76 8.24
CA ASP A 175 26.94 46.77 9.28
C ASP A 175 25.53 46.45 8.77
N LYS A 176 24.74 45.96 9.71
CA LYS A 176 23.40 45.43 9.66
C LYS A 176 22.38 46.54 9.45
N GLU A 177 21.31 46.24 8.71
CA GLU A 177 20.02 46.79 9.09
C GLU A 177 18.92 45.72 9.07
N THR A 178 18.40 45.52 10.26
CA THR A 178 17.30 44.65 10.63
C THR A 178 15.97 45.32 10.34
N ARG A 179 14.95 44.49 10.08
CA ARG A 179 13.60 44.49 10.68
C ARG A 179 12.46 44.48 9.65
N ASN A 180 11.95 43.27 9.48
CA ASN A 180 10.54 42.86 9.30
C ASN A 180 9.48 43.97 9.44
N MET A 181 8.42 43.91 8.63
CA MET A 181 7.05 43.73 9.13
C MET A 181 6.00 43.68 8.01
N SER A 182 5.13 42.65 8.11
CA SER A 182 3.68 42.67 7.82
C SER A 182 3.16 42.61 6.38
N GLY A 183 2.38 41.54 6.08
CA GLY A 183 1.44 41.43 4.94
C GLY A 183 0.18 42.31 5.11
N PRO A 184 -1.00 42.03 4.48
CA PRO A 184 -1.48 40.73 3.96
C PRO A 184 -2.29 40.74 2.62
N SER A 185 -2.54 39.51 2.13
CA SER A 185 -3.73 38.94 1.43
C SER A 185 -4.49 39.70 0.32
N VAL A 186 -4.90 38.95 -0.72
CA VAL A 186 -6.30 38.48 -0.96
C VAL A 186 -6.50 37.97 -2.41
N LEU A 187 -6.89 36.67 -2.50
CA LEU A 187 -7.88 35.98 -3.40
C LEU A 187 -7.70 36.02 -4.95
N THR A 188 -7.37 34.93 -5.65
CA THR A 188 -8.10 33.68 -6.06
C THR A 188 -9.03 33.78 -7.29
N PRO A 189 -9.21 32.69 -8.08
CA PRO A 189 -9.35 32.69 -9.55
C PRO A 189 -10.75 32.25 -10.06
N ALA A 190 -10.91 32.16 -11.38
CA ALA A 190 -12.08 31.58 -12.08
C ALA A 190 -11.66 30.96 -13.45
N PRO A 191 -12.51 30.21 -14.19
CA PRO A 191 -12.76 28.77 -14.02
C PRO A 191 -12.71 27.98 -15.38
N LEU A 192 -13.22 26.73 -15.38
CA LEU A 192 -13.50 25.80 -16.50
C LEU A 192 -12.30 25.00 -17.06
N SER A 193 -12.42 23.81 -17.64
CA SER A 193 -13.45 22.74 -17.75
C SER A 193 -12.88 21.73 -18.76
N LYS A 194 -13.29 20.45 -18.64
CA LYS A 194 -13.29 19.37 -19.64
C LYS A 194 -12.00 18.63 -20.04
N GLU A 195 -12.12 17.32 -19.80
CA GLU A 195 -11.90 16.21 -20.74
C GLU A 195 -10.46 15.74 -21.04
N ASP A 196 -10.15 14.57 -20.47
CA ASP A 196 -9.70 13.35 -21.16
C ASP A 196 -8.94 13.53 -22.48
N TYR A 197 -7.63 13.73 -22.37
CA TYR A 197 -6.67 13.34 -23.40
C TYR A 197 -5.47 12.65 -22.73
N ILE A 198 -5.66 11.37 -22.40
CA ILE A 198 -4.55 10.45 -22.21
C ILE A 198 -4.00 10.17 -23.61
N ILE A 199 -2.70 10.35 -23.79
CA ILE A 199 -1.91 10.26 -25.04
C ILE A 199 -1.76 11.62 -25.76
N SER A 200 -0.94 12.48 -25.18
CA SER A 200 -0.04 13.35 -25.94
C SER A 200 1.32 13.35 -25.25
N SER A 201 2.29 12.72 -25.92
CA SER A 201 3.69 12.68 -25.51
C SER A 201 4.23 14.11 -25.50
N PRO A 202 4.81 14.61 -24.39
CA PRO A 202 5.67 15.78 -24.49
C PRO A 202 7.04 15.31 -24.99
N ASP A 203 7.56 16.06 -25.97
CA ASP A 203 8.96 16.06 -26.40
C ASP A 203 9.89 15.91 -25.20
N VAL A 204 10.77 14.91 -25.26
CA VAL A 204 11.83 14.71 -24.28
C VAL A 204 12.86 15.79 -24.51
N THR A 205 12.77 16.90 -23.78
CA THR A 205 13.93 17.78 -23.62
C THR A 205 15.06 16.98 -22.95
N ASP A 206 16.19 16.89 -23.65
CA ASP A 206 17.45 16.33 -23.20
C ASP A 206 17.96 17.11 -21.97
N ILE A 207 17.65 16.61 -20.78
CA ILE A 207 18.15 17.16 -19.52
C ILE A 207 19.46 16.44 -19.20
N ALA A 208 20.57 17.15 -19.39
CA ALA A 208 21.89 16.69 -18.99
C ALA A 208 21.94 16.32 -17.48
N PRO A 209 22.74 15.31 -17.07
CA PRO A 209 22.72 14.83 -15.69
C PRO A 209 23.27 15.87 -14.72
N SER A 210 22.38 16.57 -14.02
CA SER A 210 22.76 17.51 -12.96
C SER A 210 23.02 16.77 -11.64
N ARG A 211 24.20 17.02 -11.08
CA ARG A 211 24.73 16.43 -9.85
C ARG A 211 23.97 16.94 -8.62
N LYS A 212 22.87 16.27 -8.23
CA LYS A 212 22.16 16.58 -6.96
C LYS A 212 22.44 15.56 -5.85
N ARG A 213 23.28 16.04 -4.93
CA ARG A 213 23.47 15.76 -3.50
C ARG A 213 22.35 14.92 -2.83
N ARG A 214 22.72 13.77 -2.28
CA ARG A 214 21.87 12.94 -1.39
C ARG A 214 21.29 13.80 -0.26
N GLN A 215 19.96 13.86 -0.16
CA GLN A 215 19.31 14.18 1.11
C GLN A 215 19.43 12.94 2.02
N ARG A 216 20.07 13.12 3.17
CA ARG A 216 20.02 12.16 4.28
C ARG A 216 18.59 12.12 4.80
N MET A 217 17.93 10.97 4.72
CA MET A 217 16.73 10.72 5.52
C MET A 217 17.16 10.49 6.98
N LEU A 218 16.65 11.34 7.87
CA LEU A 218 16.70 11.10 9.30
C LEU A 218 15.91 9.82 9.61
N LYS A 219 16.56 8.89 10.31
CA LYS A 219 15.92 7.82 11.05
C LYS A 219 15.07 8.46 12.14
N ASN A 220 13.78 8.09 12.23
CA ASN A 220 13.03 8.12 13.48
C ASN A 220 12.43 6.75 13.73
N LEU A 221 12.65 6.31 14.97
CA LEU A 221 12.27 5.05 15.57
C LEU A 221 10.77 5.00 15.89
N GLY A 222 10.23 3.78 15.85
CA GLY A 222 9.30 3.29 16.87
C GLY A 222 7.83 3.16 16.45
N THR A 223 7.37 1.93 16.24
CA THR A 223 6.41 1.23 17.12
C THR A 223 6.29 -0.22 16.62
N GLU A 224 6.75 -1.19 17.43
CA GLU A 224 6.48 -2.62 17.23
C GLU A 224 5.01 -2.95 17.52
N PRO A 225 4.52 -4.09 17.00
CA PRO A 225 3.98 -5.07 17.94
C PRO A 225 4.55 -6.49 17.75
N LYS A 226 4.98 -7.05 18.89
CA LYS A 226 5.20 -8.47 19.18
C LYS A 226 4.08 -9.38 18.65
N MET A 227 4.45 -10.53 18.07
CA MET A 227 3.88 -11.82 18.48
C MET A 227 4.91 -12.95 18.37
N VAL A 228 4.88 -13.81 19.39
CA VAL A 228 5.79 -14.90 19.74
C VAL A 228 5.44 -16.17 18.95
N PRO A 229 6.43 -17.02 18.57
CA PRO A 229 6.18 -18.35 18.03
C PRO A 229 6.00 -19.37 19.16
N GLN A 230 4.98 -20.23 19.07
CA GLN A 230 4.83 -21.39 19.97
C GLN A 230 4.89 -22.69 19.16
N GLU A 231 6.02 -23.38 19.26
CA GLU A 231 6.15 -24.81 18.98
C GLU A 231 5.36 -25.62 20.01
N GLN A 232 4.67 -26.67 19.55
CA GLN A 232 4.39 -27.83 20.39
C GLN A 232 4.81 -29.10 19.67
N GLN A 233 5.72 -29.80 20.36
CA GLN A 233 6.29 -31.09 20.05
C GLN A 233 5.22 -32.18 20.02
N LEU A 234 5.33 -33.09 19.05
CA LEU A 234 4.67 -34.40 19.09
C LEU A 234 5.76 -35.47 19.14
N GLN A 235 6.05 -35.94 20.35
CA GLN A 235 6.81 -37.16 20.59
C GLN A 235 5.95 -38.36 20.16
N LYS A 236 6.48 -39.16 19.23
CA LYS A 236 6.07 -40.54 19.03
C LYS A 236 6.76 -41.41 20.07
N LYS A 237 6.00 -42.27 20.75
CA LYS A 237 6.53 -43.47 21.39
C LYS A 237 5.54 -44.64 21.20
N GLU A 238 6.10 -45.70 20.63
CA GLU A 238 5.81 -47.14 20.77
C GLU A 238 4.37 -47.59 21.13
N GLN A 239 3.78 -48.35 20.21
CA GLN A 239 3.33 -49.73 20.43
C GLN A 239 3.34 -50.50 19.11
#